data_AF-A0A414JU38-F1
#
_entry.id   AF-A0A414JU38-F1
#
_cell.length_a   1.000
_cell.length_b   1.000
_cell.length_c   1.000
_cell.angle_alpha   90.00
_cell.angle_beta   90.00
_cell.angle_gamma   90.00
#
_symmetry.space_group_name_H-M   'P 1'
#
loop_
_entity.id
_entity.type
_entity.pdbx_description
1 polymer ?
#
loop_
_entity_poly.entity_id
_entity_poly.type
_entity_poly.pdbx_seq_one_letter_code
_entity_poly.pdbx_strand_id
1 'polypeptide(L)'
;MDINRLIHSNNPLLKIAFRVYKVIKSELLNSNEIGNNIKFPHWLEGIILHGNTTVEDNVTIFHQVTCGRGDIYNIVDDAPESKFEGVSEGCVLCIGCKVICNGGTE
;
A
#
# COMPACT_ATOMS: atom_id res chain seq x y z
N MET A 1 19.04 3.13 15.13
CA MET A 1 19.95 2.60 14.10
C MET A 1 20.34 3.74 13.19
N ASP A 2 21.63 4.03 13.01
CA ASP A 2 22.09 5.11 12.12
C ASP A 2 21.90 4.71 10.65
N ILE A 3 20.96 5.38 9.98
CA ILE A 3 20.58 5.11 8.58
C ILE A 3 21.76 5.36 7.63
N ASN A 4 22.63 6.34 7.91
CA ASN A 4 23.78 6.62 7.06
C ASN A 4 24.76 5.45 7.07
N ARG A 5 25.00 4.87 8.25
CA ARG A 5 25.84 3.68 8.39
C ARG A 5 25.27 2.46 7.67
N LEU A 6 23.96 2.37 7.53
CA LEU A 6 23.28 1.30 6.80
C LEU A 6 23.37 1.49 5.27
N ILE A 7 23.16 2.73 4.78
CA ILE A 7 23.24 3.09 3.36
C ILE A 7 24.64 2.85 2.80
N HIS A 8 25.68 3.19 3.56
CA HIS A 8 27.08 3.04 3.13
C HIS A 8 27.68 1.67 3.46
N SER A 9 26.91 0.76 4.07
CA SER A 9 27.41 -0.55 4.46
C SER A 9 27.60 -1.48 3.26
N ASN A 10 28.78 -2.10 3.16
CA ASN A 10 29.02 -3.21 2.24
C ASN A 10 28.65 -4.58 2.82
N ASN A 11 28.20 -4.64 4.08
CA ASN A 11 27.78 -5.88 4.71
C ASN A 11 26.44 -6.37 4.11
N PRO A 12 26.39 -7.61 3.58
CA PRO A 12 25.20 -8.15 2.92
C PRO A 12 23.98 -8.24 3.86
N LEU A 13 24.18 -8.53 5.15
CA LEU A 13 23.08 -8.58 6.13
C LEU A 13 22.45 -7.21 6.34
N LEU A 14 23.27 -6.15 6.41
CA LEU A 14 22.77 -4.77 6.55
C LEU A 14 22.05 -4.30 5.28
N LYS A 15 22.49 -4.74 4.09
CA LYS A 15 21.78 -4.50 2.83
C LYS A 15 20.43 -5.23 2.77
N ILE A 16 20.35 -6.45 3.28
CA ILE A 16 19.08 -7.20 3.39
C ILE A 16 18.14 -6.49 4.38
N ALA A 17 18.64 -6.13 5.56
CA ALA A 17 17.86 -5.38 6.55
C ALA A 17 17.33 -4.06 5.98
N PHE A 18 18.13 -3.35 5.17
CA PHE A 18 17.69 -2.12 4.49
C PHE A 18 16.58 -2.37 3.45
N ARG A 19 16.65 -3.47 2.69
CA ARG A 19 15.59 -3.86 1.74
C ARG A 19 14.30 -4.23 2.45
N VAL A 20 14.39 -4.98 3.54
CA VAL A 20 13.25 -5.33 4.40
C VAL A 20 12.62 -4.07 5.00
N TYR A 21 13.44 -3.13 5.49
CA TYR A 21 12.95 -1.85 6.02
C TYR A 21 12.12 -1.04 5.02
N LYS A 22 12.48 -1.05 3.73
CA LYS A 22 11.70 -0.39 2.66
C LYS A 22 10.33 -1.02 2.43
N VAL A 23 10.15 -2.29 2.82
CA VAL A 23 8.88 -3.02 2.72
C VAL A 23 8.03 -2.81 3.98
N ILE A 24 8.65 -2.75 5.17
CA ILE A 24 7.94 -2.59 6.47
C ILE A 24 7.14 -1.28 6.57
N LYS A 25 7.50 -0.24 5.80
CA LYS A 25 6.75 1.03 5.79
C LYS A 25 5.46 1.02 4.95
N SER A 26 5.07 -0.14 4.43
CA SER A 26 3.83 -0.31 3.69
C SER A 26 2.78 -0.97 4.57
N GLU A 27 1.53 -0.59 4.37
CA GLU A 27 0.38 -1.25 4.97
C GLU A 27 -0.39 -1.96 3.85
N LEU A 28 -0.06 -3.24 3.71
CA LEU A 28 -0.71 -4.21 2.85
C LEU A 28 -1.25 -5.30 3.77
N LEU A 29 -2.57 -5.42 3.85
CA LEU A 29 -3.23 -6.40 4.71
C LEU A 29 -3.33 -7.74 3.98
N ASN A 30 -3.27 -8.84 4.73
CA ASN A 30 -3.46 -10.19 4.17
C ASN A 30 -4.84 -10.39 3.52
N SER A 31 -5.81 -9.52 3.85
CA SER A 31 -7.14 -9.50 3.24
C SER A 31 -7.17 -8.86 1.85
N ASN A 32 -6.11 -8.14 1.45
CA ASN A 32 -6.08 -7.52 0.13
C ASN A 32 -5.99 -8.60 -0.96
N GLU A 33 -6.90 -8.51 -1.92
CA GLU A 33 -6.82 -9.30 -3.13
C GLU A 33 -5.90 -8.60 -4.12
N ILE A 34 -4.78 -9.23 -4.47
CA ILE A 34 -3.77 -8.66 -5.36
C ILE A 34 -3.65 -9.54 -6.62
N GLY A 35 -3.92 -8.94 -7.77
CA GLY A 35 -3.85 -9.55 -9.09
C GLY A 35 -2.43 -9.84 -9.57
N ASN A 36 -2.32 -10.24 -10.83
CA ASN A 36 -1.07 -10.61 -11.47
C ASN A 36 -0.33 -9.42 -12.07
N ASN A 37 0.99 -9.56 -12.23
CA ASN A 37 1.84 -8.59 -12.93
C ASN A 37 1.81 -7.16 -12.34
N ILE A 38 1.62 -7.06 -11.02
CA ILE A 38 1.64 -5.78 -10.30
C ILE A 38 3.05 -5.23 -10.25
N LYS A 39 3.18 -3.93 -10.54
CA LYS A 39 4.46 -3.23 -10.53
C LYS A 39 4.50 -2.25 -9.37
N PHE A 40 5.60 -2.29 -8.64
CA PHE A 40 5.91 -1.32 -7.59
C PHE A 40 7.20 -0.55 -7.91
N PRO A 41 7.17 0.39 -8.87
CA PRO A 41 8.30 1.27 -9.11
C PRO A 41 8.65 2.01 -7.81
N HIS A 42 9.93 1.95 -7.44
CA HIS A 42 10.45 2.51 -6.19
C HIS A 42 9.95 1.82 -4.90
N TRP A 43 9.57 0.54 -4.99
CA TRP A 43 9.22 -0.33 -3.85
C TRP A 43 7.87 0.04 -3.20
N LEU A 44 7.56 -0.61 -2.08
CA LEU A 44 6.28 -0.45 -1.37
C LEU A 44 6.23 0.75 -0.42
N GLU A 45 7.28 1.57 -0.37
CA GLU A 45 7.44 2.57 0.70
C GLU A 45 6.21 3.49 0.83
N GLY A 46 5.53 3.42 1.97
CA GLY A 46 4.37 4.26 2.27
C GLY A 46 3.09 3.95 1.48
N ILE A 47 3.02 2.81 0.79
CA ILE A 47 1.77 2.34 0.18
C ILE A 47 0.81 1.91 1.29
N ILE A 48 -0.44 2.37 1.22
CA ILE A 48 -1.51 2.03 2.16
C ILE A 48 -2.70 1.52 1.33
N LEU A 49 -3.07 0.25 1.49
CA LEU A 49 -4.29 -0.32 0.93
C LEU A 49 -5.23 -0.70 2.08
N HIS A 50 -6.43 -0.14 2.10
CA HIS A 50 -7.49 -0.55 3.02
C HIS A 50 -7.82 -2.04 2.84
N GLY A 51 -8.27 -2.73 3.89
CA GLY A 51 -8.42 -4.20 3.91
C GLY A 51 -9.32 -4.80 2.82
N ASN A 52 -10.31 -4.04 2.35
CA ASN A 52 -11.23 -4.44 1.28
C ASN A 52 -10.75 -4.03 -0.13
N THR A 53 -9.51 -3.54 -0.26
CA THR A 53 -8.97 -3.15 -1.57
C THR A 53 -8.63 -4.38 -2.39
N THR A 54 -9.30 -4.54 -3.54
CA THR A 54 -8.87 -5.42 -4.61
C THR A 54 -8.00 -4.65 -5.61
N VAL A 55 -6.84 -5.17 -5.97
CA VAL A 55 -5.99 -4.63 -7.04
C VAL A 55 -6.03 -5.61 -8.20
N GLU A 56 -6.60 -5.21 -9.33
CA GLU A 56 -6.68 -6.05 -10.53
C GLU A 56 -5.32 -6.19 -11.24
N ASP A 57 -5.28 -6.99 -12.31
CA ASP A 57 -4.06 -7.32 -13.04
C ASP A 57 -3.40 -6.07 -13.68
N ASN A 58 -2.09 -6.17 -13.95
CA ASN A 58 -1.34 -5.17 -14.74
C ASN A 58 -1.30 -3.75 -14.12
N VAL A 59 -1.67 -3.59 -12.85
CA VAL A 59 -1.64 -2.30 -12.16
C VAL A 59 -0.20 -1.89 -11.80
N THR A 60 0.09 -0.60 -11.88
CA THR A 60 1.34 0.01 -11.43
C THR A 60 1.08 0.96 -10.28
N ILE A 61 1.71 0.71 -9.12
CA ILE A 61 1.54 1.51 -7.91
C ILE A 61 2.89 2.09 -7.49
N PHE A 62 2.99 3.42 -7.46
CA PHE A 62 4.18 4.11 -6.97
C PHE A 62 4.16 4.25 -5.44
N HIS A 63 5.30 4.62 -4.86
CA HIS A 63 5.43 4.84 -3.43
C HIS A 63 4.47 5.94 -2.92
N GLN A 64 4.09 5.85 -1.64
CA GLN A 64 3.20 6.78 -0.93
C GLN A 64 1.75 6.86 -1.44
N VAL A 65 1.31 5.90 -2.25
CA VAL A 65 -0.09 5.78 -2.68
C VAL A 65 -0.97 5.34 -1.51
N THR A 66 -2.17 5.90 -1.41
CA THR A 66 -3.21 5.44 -0.46
C THR A 66 -4.49 5.13 -1.23
N CYS A 67 -5.03 3.93 -1.02
CA CYS A 67 -6.33 3.47 -1.50
C CYS A 67 -7.17 3.07 -0.29
N GLY A 68 -8.33 3.70 -0.09
CA GLY A 68 -9.16 3.36 1.06
C GLY A 68 -10.41 4.20 1.23
N ARG A 69 -10.88 4.28 2.48
CA ARG A 69 -12.15 4.91 2.87
C ARG A 69 -11.94 6.25 3.59
N GLY A 70 -12.87 7.18 3.43
CA GLY A 70 -12.81 8.55 3.98
C GLY A 70 -13.63 8.77 5.26
N ASP A 71 -14.45 7.81 5.65
CA ASP A 71 -15.35 7.84 6.79
C ASP A 71 -14.65 7.37 8.08
N ILE A 72 -13.91 8.31 8.67
CA ILE A 72 -13.06 8.15 9.85
C ILE A 72 -13.82 7.88 11.17
N TYR A 73 -15.15 7.94 11.19
CA TYR A 73 -15.93 7.85 12.45
C TYR A 73 -16.49 6.47 12.75
N ASN A 74 -16.41 5.53 11.80
CA ASN A 74 -16.77 4.13 12.00
C ASN A 74 -15.48 3.31 12.21
N ILE A 75 -14.75 3.58 13.29
CA ILE A 75 -13.56 2.80 13.71
C ILE A 75 -13.97 1.90 14.88
N VAL A 76 -14.94 1.04 14.62
CA VAL A 76 -15.32 -0.07 15.49
C VAL A 76 -15.33 -1.32 14.62
N ASP A 77 -14.98 -2.47 15.18
CA ASP A 77 -14.80 -3.72 14.44
C ASP A 77 -16.06 -4.20 13.66
N ASP A 78 -17.20 -3.52 13.86
CA ASP A 78 -18.50 -3.70 13.16
C ASP A 78 -18.83 -2.54 12.18
N ALA A 79 -17.85 -1.74 11.79
CA ALA A 79 -18.05 -0.59 10.92
C ALA A 79 -18.57 -1.02 9.53
N PRO A 80 -19.65 -0.40 9.04
CA PRO A 80 -20.33 -0.79 7.82
C PRO A 80 -19.38 -0.90 6.62
N GLU A 81 -19.72 -1.81 5.69
CA GLU A 81 -18.94 -2.12 4.50
C GLU A 81 -18.65 -0.83 3.70
N SER A 82 -17.36 -0.51 3.56
CA SER A 82 -16.93 0.52 2.62
C SER A 82 -17.29 0.07 1.21
N LYS A 83 -17.83 0.97 0.38
CA LYS A 83 -18.01 0.73 -1.07
C LYS A 83 -16.70 0.88 -1.85
N PHE A 84 -15.57 1.02 -1.17
CA PHE A 84 -14.27 1.01 -1.84
C PHE A 84 -13.98 -0.42 -2.32
N GLU A 85 -14.11 -0.64 -3.62
CA GLU A 85 -13.91 -1.95 -4.24
C GLU A 85 -12.44 -2.18 -4.63
N GLY A 86 -11.76 -1.15 -5.14
CA GLY A 86 -10.36 -1.32 -5.51
C GLY A 86 -9.83 -0.47 -6.66
N VAL A 87 -8.86 -1.06 -7.36
CA VAL A 87 -8.10 -0.47 -8.46
C VAL A 87 -8.19 -1.38 -9.68
N SER A 88 -8.77 -0.87 -10.77
CA SER A 88 -9.04 -1.64 -11.99
C SER A 88 -7.79 -1.96 -12.82
N GLU A 89 -7.92 -2.94 -13.71
CA GLU A 89 -6.85 -3.48 -14.54
C GLU A 89 -6.12 -2.38 -15.32
N GLY A 90 -4.78 -2.45 -15.34
CA GLY A 90 -3.95 -1.53 -16.12
C GLY A 90 -3.83 -0.11 -15.58
N CYS A 91 -4.46 0.19 -14.43
CA CYS A 91 -4.31 1.50 -13.78
C CYS A 91 -2.85 1.82 -13.43
N VAL A 92 -2.51 3.11 -13.48
CA VAL A 92 -1.24 3.64 -13.01
C VAL A 92 -1.49 4.66 -11.91
N LEU A 93 -1.19 4.28 -10.67
CA LEU A 93 -1.31 5.15 -9.50
C LEU A 93 0.02 5.85 -9.25
N CYS A 94 0.11 7.10 -9.68
CA CYS A 94 1.31 7.92 -9.55
C CYS A 94 1.69 8.19 -8.09
N ILE A 95 2.94 8.62 -7.89
CA ILE A 95 3.52 8.96 -6.59
C ILE A 95 2.57 9.79 -5.72
N GLY A 96 2.34 9.34 -4.49
CA GLY A 96 1.53 10.07 -3.51
C GLY A 96 0.02 10.11 -3.78
N CYS A 97 -0.49 9.44 -4.82
CA CYS A 97 -1.91 9.44 -5.17
C CYS A 97 -2.79 8.98 -3.99
N LYS A 98 -3.94 9.64 -3.79
CA LYS A 98 -4.94 9.31 -2.78
C LYS A 98 -6.27 8.99 -3.48
N VAL A 99 -6.66 7.73 -3.46
CA VAL A 99 -7.95 7.26 -3.97
C VAL A 99 -8.81 6.91 -2.75
N ILE A 100 -9.74 7.80 -2.41
CA ILE A 100 -10.54 7.71 -1.19
C ILE A 100 -12.00 7.62 -1.56
N CYS A 101 -12.67 6.54 -1.16
CA CYS A 101 -14.13 6.43 -1.26
C CYS A 101 -14.76 7.00 0.01
N ASN A 102 -15.63 7.99 -0.17
CA ASN A 102 -16.42 8.57 0.92
C ASN A 102 -17.78 7.86 1.10
N GLY A 103 -18.00 6.75 0.39
CA GLY A 103 -19.24 5.97 0.41
C GLY A 103 -19.06 4.62 1.13
N GLY A 104 -20.01 4.31 2.00
CA GLY A 104 -20.14 3.09 2.80
C GLY A 104 -21.52 3.18 3.47
N THR A 105 -22.09 2.07 3.94
CA THR A 105 -23.41 2.16 4.60
C THR A 105 -23.31 2.92 5.93
N GLU A 106 -24.41 3.52 6.36
CA GLU A 106 -24.58 3.96 7.76
C GLU A 106 -24.73 2.74 8.68
#